data_AF-A0A387BP11-F1
#
_entry.id   AF-A0A387BP11-F1
#
_cell.length_a   1.000
_cell.length_b   1.000
_cell.length_c   1.000
_cell.angle_alpha   90.00
_cell.angle_beta   90.00
_cell.angle_gamma   90.00
#
_symmetry.space_group_name_H-M   'P 1'
#
loop_
_entity.id
_entity.type
_entity.pdbx_description
1 polymer ?
#
loop_
_entity_poly.entity_id
_entity_poly.type
_entity_poly.pdbx_seq_one_letter_code
_entity_poly.pdbx_strand_id
1 'polypeptide(L)'
;MSRVMRDLHGFSESAVYRFPVRLTLRGQLVGVMLILAVLAVGGWAIGRLFTPGASEVSLRAAESPIFEARPTPSLTAAAVPLNAPLSAAQQRQVDYALTYWKTYNSAAYGDDNPNGGDCANFVSQTLLQRGWTMNSKWFNHGPNAMSSAWAFVPSMYTYLRANASELGLVELGESDRSKYAVGDVVMFWWKNASGGYSAAPDHVQVIDRITTAGGQASISMASHNIDYDFRDLDDEVTTEHPGAKYVVFHLTRDTN
;
A
#
# COMPACT_ATOMS: atom_id res chain seq x y z
N MET A 1 43.65 38.80 58.54
CA MET A 1 43.48 38.75 60.01
C MET A 1 41.99 38.88 60.32
N SER A 2 41.46 38.01 61.20
CA SER A 2 40.14 38.03 61.88
C SER A 2 38.87 37.96 60.99
N ARG A 3 38.05 36.90 60.92
CA ARG A 3 37.38 36.02 61.92
C ARG A 3 36.11 36.64 62.54
N VAL A 4 35.08 35.77 62.63
CA VAL A 4 33.89 35.78 63.52
C VAL A 4 32.66 36.52 62.96
N MET A 5 31.40 36.05 62.98
CA MET A 5 30.66 34.77 63.14
C MET A 5 29.19 35.15 63.50
N ARG A 6 28.27 34.16 63.37
CA ARG A 6 26.90 34.03 63.92
C ARG A 6 25.77 34.70 63.14
N ASP A 7 24.91 33.95 62.45
CA ASP A 7 23.93 32.92 62.88
C ASP A 7 22.65 33.55 63.47
N LEU A 8 21.49 33.26 62.88
CA LEU A 8 20.52 32.30 63.43
C LEU A 8 19.23 32.24 62.55
N HIS A 9 19.02 31.05 61.98
CA HIS A 9 17.78 30.25 61.95
C HIS A 9 16.41 30.90 61.66
N GLY A 10 15.81 30.41 60.57
CA GLY A 10 14.36 30.35 60.35
C GLY A 10 14.02 29.23 59.37
N PHE A 11 13.84 28.02 59.91
CA PHE A 11 13.35 26.83 59.21
C PHE A 11 11.92 27.03 58.67
N SER A 12 11.66 26.55 57.46
CA SER A 12 10.46 25.75 57.17
C SER A 12 10.68 24.95 55.90
N GLU A 13 10.88 23.65 56.07
CA GLU A 13 10.96 22.66 55.01
C GLU A 13 9.59 22.41 54.34
N SER A 14 9.71 21.90 53.11
CA SER A 14 8.89 20.83 52.52
C SER A 14 7.39 21.04 52.25
N ALA A 15 7.07 21.05 50.96
CA ALA A 15 5.92 20.32 50.43
C ALA A 15 6.21 19.83 49.00
N VAL A 16 6.87 18.67 48.92
CA VAL A 16 6.90 17.80 47.74
C VAL A 16 5.49 17.25 47.58
N TYR A 17 4.76 17.70 46.55
CA TYR A 17 3.47 17.10 46.22
C TYR A 17 3.70 15.86 45.34
N ARG A 18 3.80 14.70 45.99
CA ARG A 18 3.67 13.36 45.39
C ARG A 18 2.41 12.72 45.95
N PHE A 19 1.45 12.39 45.09
CA PHE A 19 0.34 11.48 45.37
C PHE A 19 -0.23 10.98 44.02
N PRO A 20 -0.89 9.80 43.96
CA PRO A 20 -0.24 8.49 43.94
C PRO A 20 -0.59 7.70 42.67
N VAL A 21 0.29 6.77 42.29
CA VAL A 21 -0.03 5.70 41.34
C VAL A 21 -1.17 4.87 41.91
N ARG A 22 -2.33 4.87 41.25
CA ARG A 22 -3.37 3.86 41.43
C ARG A 22 -3.30 2.87 40.27
N LEU A 23 -2.59 1.78 40.51
CA LEU A 23 -2.66 0.56 39.72
C LEU A 23 -4.04 -0.07 39.99
N THR A 24 -4.93 0.00 39.00
CA THR A 24 -6.20 -0.75 39.04
C THR A 24 -6.12 -1.83 37.97
N LEU A 25 -5.73 -3.04 38.39
CA LEU A 25 -5.99 -4.25 37.60
C LEU A 25 -7.50 -4.52 37.63
N ARG A 26 -8.15 -4.43 36.48
CA ARG A 26 -9.39 -5.16 36.19
C ARG A 26 -9.18 -5.89 34.88
N GLY A 27 -9.13 -7.21 34.98
CA GLY A 27 -9.11 -8.10 33.82
C GLY A 27 -10.48 -8.21 33.15
N GLN A 28 -10.51 -9.05 32.11
CA GLN A 28 -11.66 -9.54 31.34
C GLN A 28 -12.13 -8.56 30.23
N LEU A 29 -12.27 -8.91 28.95
CA LEU A 29 -12.35 -10.22 28.26
C LEU A 29 -11.74 -10.15 26.84
N VAL A 30 -11.14 -11.28 26.44
CA VAL A 30 -10.89 -11.65 25.05
C VAL A 30 -12.26 -11.88 24.38
N GLY A 31 -12.61 -11.07 23.38
CA GLY A 31 -13.76 -11.31 22.53
C GLY A 31 -13.43 -12.41 21.51
N VAL A 32 -13.80 -13.65 21.83
CA VAL A 32 -13.86 -14.75 20.86
C VAL A 32 -15.12 -14.54 20.02
N MET A 33 -14.98 -14.17 18.75
CA MET A 33 -16.10 -14.26 17.81
C MET A 33 -16.32 -15.73 17.42
N LEU A 34 -17.44 -16.27 17.90
CA LEU A 34 -18.01 -17.55 17.46
C LEU A 34 -18.75 -17.31 16.13
N ILE A 35 -18.23 -17.84 15.03
CA ILE A 35 -18.99 -18.01 13.79
C ILE A 35 -19.76 -19.32 13.92
N LEU A 36 -21.08 -19.23 14.07
CA LEU A 36 -22.00 -20.36 13.92
C LEU A 36 -22.21 -20.63 12.43
N ALA A 37 -21.60 -21.69 11.91
CA ALA A 37 -21.99 -22.28 10.63
C ALA A 37 -23.15 -23.27 10.87
N VAL A 38 -24.31 -22.96 10.29
CA VAL A 38 -25.46 -23.86 10.25
C VAL A 38 -25.12 -25.05 9.34
N LEU A 39 -25.05 -26.24 9.92
CA LEU A 39 -25.04 -27.51 9.21
C LEU A 39 -26.46 -27.84 8.74
N ALA A 40 -26.67 -27.93 7.43
CA ALA A 40 -27.81 -28.63 6.86
C ALA A 40 -27.31 -29.92 6.19
N VAL A 41 -27.57 -31.06 6.84
CA VAL A 41 -27.30 -32.41 6.32
C VAL A 41 -28.62 -33.13 6.10
N GLY A 42 -28.83 -33.62 4.87
CA GLY A 42 -29.69 -34.76 4.50
C GLY A 42 -31.21 -34.49 4.46
N GLY A 43 -32.01 -34.99 3.54
CA GLY A 43 -31.82 -35.99 2.47
C GLY A 43 -33.16 -36.71 2.19
N TRP A 44 -33.27 -37.30 0.99
CA TRP A 44 -34.26 -38.30 0.49
C TRP A 44 -35.58 -37.78 -0.11
N ALA A 45 -35.70 -37.76 -1.46
CA ALA A 45 -36.21 -38.82 -2.38
C ALA A 45 -37.76 -38.79 -2.48
N ILE A 46 -38.46 -38.95 -3.62
CA ILE A 46 -38.46 -40.04 -4.64
C ILE A 46 -39.20 -39.54 -5.91
N GLY A 47 -38.84 -40.04 -7.10
CA GLY A 47 -39.75 -40.05 -8.26
C GLY A 47 -39.08 -40.21 -9.64
N ARG A 48 -38.74 -41.46 -10.02
CA ARG A 48 -38.23 -41.85 -11.35
C ARG A 48 -39.35 -42.01 -12.38
N LEU A 49 -39.06 -41.70 -13.65
CA LEU A 49 -39.58 -42.44 -14.82
C LEU A 49 -38.44 -42.57 -15.86
N PHE A 50 -38.24 -43.82 -16.29
CA PHE A 50 -37.22 -44.32 -17.24
C PHE A 50 -37.49 -43.83 -18.67
N THR A 51 -36.49 -43.64 -19.56
CA THR A 51 -35.82 -44.70 -20.35
C THR A 51 -34.65 -44.13 -21.19
N PRO A 52 -33.74 -44.96 -21.76
CA PRO A 52 -32.32 -44.67 -21.91
C PRO A 52 -31.90 -44.19 -23.31
N GLY A 53 -30.84 -43.39 -23.35
CA GLY A 53 -30.09 -43.09 -24.57
C GLY A 53 -28.60 -43.06 -24.23
N ALA A 54 -27.90 -44.16 -24.48
CA ALA A 54 -26.45 -44.18 -24.48
C ALA A 54 -25.95 -43.31 -25.63
N SER A 55 -25.15 -42.31 -25.31
CA SER A 55 -24.29 -41.63 -26.27
C SER A 55 -22.99 -41.34 -25.55
N GLU A 56 -21.97 -42.14 -25.86
CA GLU A 56 -20.61 -41.91 -25.43
C GLU A 56 -20.14 -40.59 -26.04
N VAL A 57 -19.96 -39.56 -25.20
CA VAL A 57 -19.27 -38.35 -25.62
C VAL A 57 -17.78 -38.59 -25.39
N SER A 58 -17.13 -38.93 -26.50
CA SER A 58 -15.69 -38.98 -26.68
C SER A 58 -15.03 -37.71 -26.13
N LEU A 59 -14.10 -37.87 -25.18
CA LEU A 59 -13.18 -36.83 -24.73
C LEU A 59 -12.27 -36.43 -25.90
N ARG A 60 -12.65 -35.40 -26.63
CA ARG A 60 -11.72 -34.68 -27.51
C ARG A 60 -11.02 -33.62 -26.68
N ALA A 61 -9.69 -33.73 -26.62
CA ALA A 61 -8.81 -32.68 -26.11
C ALA A 61 -9.15 -31.37 -26.84
N ALA A 62 -9.62 -30.37 -26.11
CA ALA A 62 -9.73 -29.02 -26.63
C ALA A 62 -8.31 -28.44 -26.70
N GLU A 63 -7.78 -28.30 -27.91
CA GLU A 63 -6.59 -27.51 -28.17
C GLU A 63 -6.78 -26.10 -27.61
N SER A 64 -5.81 -25.65 -26.82
CA SER A 64 -5.76 -24.32 -26.24
C SER A 64 -5.71 -23.27 -27.35
N PRO A 65 -6.49 -22.18 -27.28
CA PRO A 65 -6.35 -21.10 -28.25
C PRO A 65 -4.96 -20.48 -28.11
N ILE A 66 -4.22 -20.52 -29.22
CA ILE A 66 -2.90 -19.93 -29.39
C ILE A 66 -3.08 -18.42 -29.19
N PHE A 67 -2.46 -17.88 -28.14
CA PHE A 67 -2.41 -16.44 -27.89
C PHE A 67 -1.53 -15.81 -28.98
N GLU A 68 -2.16 -15.15 -29.95
CA GLU A 68 -1.48 -14.39 -30.97
C GLU A 68 -0.70 -13.24 -30.28
N ALA A 69 0.63 -13.26 -30.43
CA ALA A 69 1.51 -12.31 -29.78
C ALA A 69 1.19 -10.87 -30.24
N ARG A 70 0.68 -10.04 -29.33
CA ARG A 70 0.46 -8.62 -29.58
C ARG A 70 1.80 -7.94 -29.89
N PRO A 71 1.89 -7.06 -30.90
CA PRO A 71 3.13 -6.37 -31.23
C PRO A 71 3.62 -5.58 -30.02
N THR A 72 4.85 -5.85 -29.59
CA THR A 72 5.55 -5.12 -28.55
C THR A 72 5.78 -3.70 -29.06
N PRO A 73 5.21 -2.63 -28.46
CA PRO A 73 5.65 -1.29 -28.78
C PRO A 73 7.12 -1.17 -28.36
N SER A 74 7.99 -0.99 -29.35
CA SER A 74 9.40 -0.72 -29.13
C SER A 74 9.52 0.72 -28.62
N LEU A 75 9.53 0.87 -27.30
CA LEU A 75 9.89 2.12 -26.63
C LEU A 75 11.34 2.03 -26.22
N THR A 76 12.23 2.62 -27.01
CA THR A 76 13.54 3.08 -26.56
C THR A 76 13.36 4.27 -25.61
N ALA A 77 12.73 4.03 -24.45
CA ALA A 77 12.89 4.90 -23.30
C ALA A 77 14.29 4.60 -22.75
N ALA A 78 15.22 5.53 -22.94
CA ALA A 78 16.55 5.42 -22.37
C ALA A 78 16.41 5.24 -20.85
N ALA A 79 16.96 4.16 -20.31
CA ALA A 79 16.96 3.91 -18.88
C ALA A 79 17.61 5.10 -18.17
N VAL A 80 16.87 5.79 -17.31
CA VAL A 80 17.41 6.82 -16.42
C VAL A 80 18.36 6.11 -15.45
N PRO A 81 19.63 6.55 -15.30
CA PRO A 81 20.54 5.88 -14.39
C PRO A 81 19.99 5.95 -12.97
N LEU A 82 20.10 4.83 -12.26
CA LEU A 82 19.53 4.60 -10.92
C LEU A 82 20.00 5.61 -9.84
N ASN A 83 21.01 6.42 -10.16
CA ASN A 83 21.59 7.47 -9.31
C ASN A 83 21.49 8.88 -9.95
N ALA A 84 20.59 9.08 -10.91
CA ALA A 84 20.33 10.42 -11.43
C ALA A 84 19.82 11.33 -10.30
N PRO A 85 20.20 12.62 -10.27
CA PRO A 85 19.56 13.56 -9.37
C PRO A 85 18.06 13.58 -9.65
N LEU A 86 17.26 13.61 -8.58
CA LEU A 86 15.81 13.69 -8.70
C LEU A 86 15.41 14.97 -9.45
N SER A 87 14.40 14.86 -10.32
CA SER A 87 13.72 16.05 -10.82
C SER A 87 13.11 16.84 -9.66
N ALA A 88 12.84 18.13 -9.87
CA ALA A 88 12.16 18.93 -8.85
C ALA A 88 10.77 18.36 -8.48
N ALA A 89 10.11 17.68 -9.42
CA ALA A 89 8.82 17.03 -9.19
C ALA A 89 8.96 15.75 -8.36
N GLN A 90 9.94 14.90 -8.68
CA GLN A 90 10.29 13.73 -7.87
C GLN A 90 10.66 14.15 -6.44
N GLN A 91 11.46 15.21 -6.30
CA GLN A 91 11.84 15.72 -4.98
C GLN A 91 10.63 16.13 -4.15
N ARG A 92 9.68 16.91 -4.71
CA ARG A 92 8.45 17.28 -3.99
C ARG A 92 7.61 16.08 -3.57
N GLN A 93 7.52 15.06 -4.42
CA GLN A 93 6.79 13.83 -4.11
C GLN A 93 7.42 13.11 -2.91
N VAL A 94 8.74 12.92 -2.94
CA VAL A 94 9.48 12.25 -1.86
C VAL A 94 9.48 13.07 -0.59
N ASP A 95 9.68 14.38 -0.66
CA ASP A 95 9.63 15.28 0.50
C ASP A 95 8.28 15.19 1.22
N TYR A 96 7.19 15.14 0.44
CA TYR A 96 5.87 14.93 1.00
C TYR A 96 5.74 13.56 1.66
N ALA A 97 6.14 12.49 0.97
CA ALA A 97 6.09 11.14 1.52
C ALA A 97 6.86 11.05 2.85
N LEU A 98 8.10 11.55 2.89
CA LEU A 98 8.96 11.54 4.08
C LEU A 98 8.47 12.47 5.20
N THR A 99 7.68 13.50 4.88
CA THR A 99 7.05 14.35 5.89
C THR A 99 5.83 13.67 6.52
N TYR A 100 5.03 12.98 5.71
CA TYR A 100 3.68 12.56 6.11
C TYR A 100 3.52 11.06 6.37
N TRP A 101 4.52 10.20 6.09
CA TRP A 101 4.43 8.74 6.27
C TRP A 101 3.95 8.29 7.65
N LYS A 102 4.24 9.08 8.69
CA LYS A 102 3.82 8.80 10.08
C LYS A 102 2.80 9.80 10.62
N THR A 103 2.80 11.01 10.08
CA THR A 103 1.94 12.10 10.57
C THR A 103 0.96 12.42 9.48
N TYR A 104 -0.25 11.86 9.56
CA TYR A 104 -1.22 11.90 8.47
C TYR A 104 -1.73 13.33 8.22
N ASN A 105 -1.86 13.71 6.95
CA ASN A 105 -2.42 15.01 6.54
C ASN A 105 -3.96 15.00 6.51
N SER A 106 -4.57 14.50 7.59
CA SER A 106 -5.99 14.17 7.64
C SER A 106 -6.91 15.40 7.62
N ALA A 107 -6.43 16.55 8.07
CA ALA A 107 -7.19 17.80 7.99
C ALA A 107 -7.45 18.23 6.53
N ALA A 108 -6.49 17.99 5.63
CA ALA A 108 -6.61 18.35 4.23
C ALA A 108 -7.29 17.27 3.39
N TYR A 109 -6.93 15.99 3.62
CA TYR A 109 -7.31 14.89 2.71
C TYR A 109 -8.19 13.82 3.35
N GLY A 110 -8.49 13.93 4.64
CA GLY A 110 -9.17 12.88 5.40
C GLY A 110 -8.22 11.77 5.86
N ASP A 111 -8.74 10.94 6.75
CA ASP A 111 -8.12 9.70 7.22
C ASP A 111 -9.00 8.54 6.75
N ASP A 112 -8.48 7.72 5.84
CA ASP A 112 -9.24 6.62 5.22
C ASP A 112 -9.00 5.27 5.93
N ASN A 113 -8.26 5.25 7.04
CA ASN A 113 -8.10 4.05 7.87
C ASN A 113 -9.43 3.42 8.31
N PRO A 114 -10.47 4.18 8.69
CA PRO A 114 -11.79 3.62 9.02
C PRO A 114 -12.48 2.90 7.85
N ASN A 115 -12.07 3.16 6.60
CA ASN A 115 -12.72 2.66 5.39
C ASN A 115 -11.96 1.52 4.69
N GLY A 116 -10.95 0.95 5.34
CA GLY A 116 -10.17 -0.17 4.82
C GLY A 116 -8.69 0.15 4.56
N GLY A 117 -8.29 1.42 4.70
CA GLY A 117 -6.89 1.80 4.80
C GLY A 117 -6.56 3.10 4.06
N ASP A 118 -5.54 3.81 4.52
CA ASP A 118 -5.13 5.11 3.98
C ASP A 118 -4.08 5.01 2.86
N CYS A 119 -3.59 3.81 2.53
CA CYS A 119 -2.49 3.61 1.56
C CYS A 119 -2.71 4.30 0.20
N ALA A 120 -3.89 4.14 -0.41
CA ALA A 120 -4.21 4.81 -1.68
C ALA A 120 -4.42 6.32 -1.50
N ASN A 121 -5.07 6.75 -0.41
CA ASN A 121 -5.20 8.16 -0.10
C ASN A 121 -3.82 8.85 0.02
N PHE A 122 -2.89 8.23 0.75
CA PHE A 122 -1.51 8.68 0.91
C PHE A 122 -0.77 8.78 -0.43
N VAL A 123 -0.74 7.70 -1.21
CA VAL A 123 -0.07 7.69 -2.52
C VAL A 123 -0.64 8.76 -3.43
N SER A 124 -1.96 8.96 -3.43
CA SER A 124 -2.60 10.01 -4.21
C SER A 124 -2.12 11.42 -3.83
N GLN A 125 -1.94 11.68 -2.53
CA GLN A 125 -1.40 12.95 -2.06
C GLN A 125 0.04 13.17 -2.54
N THR A 126 0.87 12.11 -2.58
CA THR A 126 2.24 12.22 -3.12
C THR A 126 2.23 12.59 -4.60
N LEU A 127 1.34 11.98 -5.39
CA LEU A 127 1.19 12.28 -6.83
C LEU A 127 0.74 13.73 -7.06
N LEU A 128 -0.16 14.23 -6.22
CA LEU A 128 -0.57 15.63 -6.23
C LEU A 128 0.63 16.56 -6.00
N GLN A 129 1.50 16.27 -5.02
CA GLN A 129 2.70 17.09 -4.75
C GLN A 129 3.75 17.00 -5.84
N ARG A 130 3.85 15.84 -6.51
CA ARG A 130 4.70 15.69 -7.71
C ARG A 130 4.31 16.74 -8.75
N GLY A 131 3.01 17.00 -8.89
CA GLY A 131 2.44 18.02 -9.76
C GLY A 131 1.30 17.48 -10.62
N TRP A 132 0.70 16.35 -10.24
CA TRP A 132 -0.51 15.89 -10.90
C TRP A 132 -1.66 16.84 -10.62
N THR A 133 -2.54 17.01 -11.60
CA THR A 133 -3.78 17.78 -11.46
C THR A 133 -4.94 16.82 -11.26
N MET A 134 -5.78 17.12 -10.26
CA MET A 134 -7.03 16.40 -10.04
C MET A 134 -7.98 16.59 -11.23
N ASN A 135 -8.81 15.58 -11.49
CA ASN A 135 -9.83 15.64 -12.54
C ASN A 135 -11.13 14.99 -12.02
N SER A 136 -12.16 14.90 -12.87
CA SER A 136 -13.46 14.38 -12.48
C SER A 136 -13.47 12.89 -12.08
N LYS A 137 -12.42 12.13 -12.38
CA LYS A 137 -12.30 10.68 -12.07
C LYS A 137 -11.34 10.40 -10.92
N TRP A 138 -10.35 11.27 -10.70
CA TRP A 138 -9.37 11.16 -9.62
C TRP A 138 -9.25 12.52 -8.92
N PHE A 139 -9.85 12.62 -7.73
CA PHE A 139 -9.91 13.86 -6.94
C PHE A 139 -10.08 13.60 -5.45
N ASN A 140 -9.72 14.62 -4.66
CA ASN A 140 -10.08 14.79 -3.25
C ASN A 140 -10.34 16.28 -2.97
N HIS A 141 -11.53 16.60 -2.47
CA HIS A 141 -12.00 17.94 -2.11
C HIS A 141 -12.25 18.07 -0.60
N GLY A 142 -11.60 17.22 0.19
CA GLY A 142 -11.66 17.17 1.64
C GLY A 142 -12.06 15.79 2.19
N PRO A 143 -12.09 15.64 3.53
CA PRO A 143 -12.20 14.35 4.21
C PRO A 143 -13.39 13.46 3.84
N ASN A 144 -14.46 14.02 3.26
CA ASN A 144 -15.68 13.28 2.88
C ASN A 144 -16.05 13.46 1.40
N ALA A 145 -15.14 13.98 0.59
CA ALA A 145 -15.41 14.36 -0.80
C ALA A 145 -14.27 13.93 -1.72
N MET A 146 -14.07 12.61 -1.87
CA MET A 146 -13.02 12.04 -2.72
C MET A 146 -13.56 10.93 -3.62
N SER A 147 -12.92 10.75 -4.77
CA SER A 147 -13.23 9.66 -5.70
C SER A 147 -12.73 8.31 -5.19
N SER A 148 -13.36 7.20 -5.58
CA SER A 148 -12.82 5.87 -5.29
C SER A 148 -11.43 5.66 -5.89
N ALA A 149 -11.13 6.23 -7.06
CA ALA A 149 -9.80 6.14 -7.66
C ALA A 149 -8.70 6.83 -6.84
N TRP A 150 -9.08 7.79 -5.98
CA TRP A 150 -8.16 8.47 -5.08
C TRP A 150 -7.82 7.62 -3.85
N ALA A 151 -8.82 7.00 -3.22
CA ALA A 151 -8.67 6.41 -1.89
C ALA A 151 -8.71 4.88 -1.84
N PHE A 152 -9.14 4.19 -2.91
CA PHE A 152 -9.33 2.74 -2.90
C PHE A 152 -8.46 2.03 -3.93
N VAL A 153 -7.58 1.14 -3.47
CA VAL A 153 -6.51 0.49 -4.27
C VAL A 153 -7.02 -0.17 -5.57
N PRO A 154 -8.08 -1.02 -5.57
CA PRO A 154 -8.62 -1.57 -6.81
C PRO A 154 -9.09 -0.52 -7.82
N SER A 155 -9.70 0.57 -7.33
CA SER A 155 -10.17 1.66 -8.19
C SER A 155 -9.01 2.52 -8.70
N MET A 156 -8.00 2.77 -7.86
CA MET A 156 -6.76 3.43 -8.27
C MET A 156 -6.06 2.63 -9.37
N TYR A 157 -5.83 1.33 -9.16
CA TYR A 157 -5.21 0.45 -10.15
C TYR A 157 -5.96 0.49 -11.49
N THR A 158 -7.29 0.36 -11.46
CA THR A 158 -8.12 0.44 -12.66
C THR A 158 -7.99 1.80 -13.36
N TYR A 159 -8.00 2.90 -12.60
CA TYR A 159 -7.83 4.25 -13.12
C TYR A 159 -6.46 4.45 -13.78
N LEU A 160 -5.37 4.08 -13.09
CA LEU A 160 -4.01 4.23 -13.63
C LEU A 160 -3.82 3.45 -14.93
N ARG A 161 -4.34 2.21 -15.02
CA ARG A 161 -4.25 1.41 -16.25
C ARG A 161 -5.08 1.98 -17.38
N ALA A 162 -6.33 2.33 -17.10
CA ALA A 162 -7.26 2.83 -18.12
C ALA A 162 -6.79 4.15 -18.73
N ASN A 163 -6.02 4.95 -17.98
CA ASN A 163 -5.54 6.27 -18.40
C ASN A 163 -4.01 6.30 -18.56
N ALA A 164 -3.33 5.14 -18.65
CA ALA A 164 -1.87 5.06 -18.59
C ALA A 164 -1.17 5.92 -19.65
N SER A 165 -1.63 5.86 -20.90
CA SER A 165 -1.07 6.68 -21.98
C SER A 165 -1.32 8.18 -21.76
N GLU A 166 -2.49 8.55 -21.22
CA GLU A 166 -2.82 9.94 -20.96
C GLU A 166 -2.00 10.48 -19.80
N LEU A 167 -1.73 9.68 -18.77
CA LEU A 167 -1.00 10.03 -17.54
C LEU A 167 0.52 9.87 -17.66
N GLY A 168 1.02 9.30 -18.76
CA GLY A 168 2.44 9.01 -18.96
C GLY A 168 2.95 7.89 -18.06
N LEU A 169 2.21 6.79 -17.95
CA LEU A 169 2.52 5.62 -17.14
C LEU A 169 2.91 4.42 -18.00
N VAL A 170 3.87 3.65 -17.51
CA VAL A 170 4.19 2.31 -18.01
C VAL A 170 4.08 1.32 -16.86
N GLU A 171 3.29 0.27 -17.01
CA GLU A 171 3.20 -0.81 -16.03
C GLU A 171 4.38 -1.77 -16.24
N LEU A 172 5.21 -1.92 -15.20
CA LEU A 172 6.42 -2.72 -15.18
C LEU A 172 6.28 -3.92 -14.23
N GLY A 173 6.86 -5.05 -14.62
CA GLY A 173 6.92 -6.25 -13.78
C GLY A 173 8.20 -6.34 -12.97
N GLU A 174 8.32 -7.39 -12.16
CA GLU A 174 9.52 -7.69 -11.36
C GLU A 174 10.79 -7.84 -12.22
N SER A 175 10.67 -8.35 -13.46
CA SER A 175 11.80 -8.47 -14.39
C SER A 175 12.34 -7.11 -14.88
N ASP A 176 11.59 -6.03 -14.70
CA ASP A 176 11.92 -4.69 -15.15
C ASP A 176 12.56 -3.80 -14.07
N ARG A 177 12.99 -4.36 -12.93
CA ARG A 177 13.54 -3.61 -11.78
C ARG A 177 14.61 -2.57 -12.12
N SER A 178 15.42 -2.82 -13.16
CA SER A 178 16.42 -1.86 -13.63
C SER A 178 15.85 -0.56 -14.22
N LYS A 179 14.55 -0.52 -14.50
CA LYS A 179 13.82 0.64 -15.04
C LYS A 179 13.03 1.40 -13.96
N TYR A 180 12.96 0.88 -12.74
CA TYR A 180 12.24 1.55 -11.67
C TYR A 180 12.92 2.87 -11.33
N ALA A 181 12.11 3.84 -10.94
CA ALA A 181 12.58 5.16 -10.57
C ALA A 181 11.95 5.59 -9.24
N VAL A 182 12.64 6.52 -8.56
CA VAL A 182 12.08 7.19 -7.39
C VAL A 182 10.82 7.97 -7.80
N GLY A 183 9.76 7.82 -7.00
CA GLY A 183 8.43 8.35 -7.23
C GLY A 183 7.48 7.41 -7.98
N ASP A 184 7.95 6.25 -8.43
CA ASP A 184 7.10 5.22 -9.02
C ASP A 184 6.13 4.63 -7.98
N VAL A 185 4.98 4.15 -8.45
CA VAL A 185 3.91 3.61 -7.58
C VAL A 185 3.88 2.10 -7.65
N VAL A 186 3.99 1.43 -6.51
CA VAL A 186 4.02 -0.04 -6.41
C VAL A 186 2.65 -0.54 -5.96
N MET A 187 2.07 -1.47 -6.72
CA MET A 187 0.77 -2.09 -6.46
C MET A 187 0.98 -3.54 -6.09
N PHE A 188 0.43 -3.97 -4.96
CA PHE A 188 0.67 -5.28 -4.39
C PHE A 188 -0.57 -6.17 -4.36
N TRP A 189 -0.35 -7.46 -4.55
CA TRP A 189 -1.30 -8.52 -4.25
C TRP A 189 -0.71 -9.40 -3.15
N TRP A 190 -1.42 -9.47 -2.04
CA TRP A 190 -1.09 -10.33 -0.93
C TRP A 190 -1.69 -11.71 -1.16
N LYS A 191 -0.95 -12.74 -0.75
CA LYS A 191 -1.54 -14.08 -0.67
C LYS A 191 -2.61 -14.08 0.41
N ASN A 192 -3.79 -14.58 0.07
CA ASN A 192 -4.83 -14.85 1.03
C ASN A 192 -4.50 -16.10 1.86
N ALA A 193 -5.31 -16.38 2.87
CA ALA A 193 -5.11 -17.51 3.78
C ALA A 193 -5.10 -18.89 3.08
N SER A 194 -5.69 -19.03 1.89
CA SER A 194 -5.65 -20.26 1.08
C SER A 194 -4.48 -20.31 0.09
N GLY A 195 -3.59 -19.32 0.10
CA GLY A 195 -2.42 -19.22 -0.77
C GLY A 195 -2.70 -18.68 -2.17
N GLY A 196 -3.95 -18.28 -2.45
CA GLY A 196 -4.35 -17.60 -3.69
C GLY A 196 -4.22 -16.09 -3.62
N TYR A 197 -4.54 -15.40 -4.70
CA TYR A 197 -4.56 -13.93 -4.76
C TYR A 197 -5.97 -13.44 -5.06
N SER A 198 -6.29 -12.24 -4.58
CA SER A 198 -7.44 -11.48 -5.04
C SER A 198 -7.30 -11.11 -6.53
N ALA A 199 -8.42 -10.77 -7.18
CA ALA A 199 -8.41 -10.36 -8.57
C ALA A 199 -7.84 -8.93 -8.78
N ALA A 200 -7.84 -8.11 -7.74
CA ALA A 200 -7.39 -6.72 -7.75
C ALA A 200 -6.37 -6.50 -6.62
N PRO A 201 -5.45 -5.52 -6.74
CA PRO A 201 -4.41 -5.32 -5.74
C PRO A 201 -4.99 -4.89 -4.39
N ASP A 202 -4.30 -5.30 -3.32
CA ASP A 202 -4.70 -5.11 -1.93
C ASP A 202 -4.04 -3.87 -1.32
N HIS A 203 -2.84 -3.51 -1.77
CA HIS A 203 -2.05 -2.42 -1.19
C HIS A 203 -1.28 -1.63 -2.25
N VAL A 204 -0.92 -0.39 -1.89
CA VAL A 204 -0.17 0.52 -2.76
C VAL A 204 0.82 1.35 -1.96
N GLN A 205 1.98 1.61 -2.53
CA GLN A 205 3.05 2.41 -1.94
C GLN A 205 3.78 3.23 -3.01
N VAL A 206 4.70 4.10 -2.58
CA VAL A 206 5.53 4.92 -3.47
C VAL A 206 7.02 4.65 -3.21
N ILE A 207 7.81 4.48 -4.27
CA ILE A 207 9.27 4.35 -4.16
C ILE A 207 9.85 5.69 -3.71
N ASP A 208 10.46 5.74 -2.52
CA ASP A 208 11.05 6.95 -1.96
C ASP A 208 12.58 7.02 -2.16
N ARG A 209 13.22 5.87 -2.39
CA ARG A 209 14.66 5.77 -2.57
C ARG A 209 15.03 4.55 -3.37
N ILE A 210 16.04 4.72 -4.23
CA ILE A 210 16.77 3.59 -4.80
C ILE A 210 18.26 3.83 -4.55
N THR A 211 18.94 2.82 -4.02
CA THR A 211 20.39 2.85 -3.82
C THR A 211 21.04 1.71 -4.59
N THR A 212 22.27 1.94 -5.06
CA THR A 212 23.05 0.90 -5.73
C THR A 212 24.32 0.63 -4.94
N ALA A 213 24.51 -0.61 -4.50
CA ALA A 213 25.75 -1.05 -3.88
C ALA A 213 26.22 -2.35 -4.55
N GLY A 214 27.48 -2.41 -4.98
CA GLY A 214 28.05 -3.62 -5.60
C GLY A 214 27.33 -4.09 -6.88
N GLY A 215 26.61 -3.19 -7.57
CA GLY A 215 25.82 -3.53 -8.76
C GLY A 215 24.40 -4.03 -8.46
N GLN A 216 24.02 -4.13 -7.19
CA GLN A 216 22.66 -4.49 -6.78
C GLN A 216 21.87 -3.24 -6.36
N ALA A 217 20.66 -3.12 -6.89
CA ALA A 217 19.70 -2.09 -6.51
C ALA A 217 18.93 -2.53 -5.26
N SER A 218 18.93 -1.70 -4.21
CA SER A 218 17.95 -1.77 -3.11
C SER A 218 16.91 -0.69 -3.35
N ILE A 219 15.65 -1.10 -3.34
CA ILE A 219 14.47 -0.27 -3.60
C ILE A 219 13.74 -0.11 -2.27
N SER A 220 13.56 1.13 -1.85
CA SER A 220 12.85 1.48 -0.63
C SER A 220 11.59 2.29 -0.94
N MET A 221 10.58 2.16 -0.08
CA MET A 221 9.25 2.72 -0.28
C MET A 221 8.72 3.41 0.98
N ALA A 222 7.88 4.42 0.78
CA ALA A 222 7.07 5.01 1.83
C ALA A 222 5.65 4.46 1.79
N SER A 223 5.07 4.19 2.96
CA SER A 223 3.77 3.53 3.09
C SER A 223 2.94 4.08 4.26
N HIS A 224 1.62 3.96 4.13
CA HIS A 224 0.64 4.05 5.21
C HIS A 224 0.03 2.67 5.50
N ASN A 225 -0.81 2.56 6.53
CA ASN A 225 -1.40 1.34 7.13
C ASN A 225 -0.41 0.48 7.90
N ILE A 226 0.74 0.21 7.30
CA ILE A 226 1.95 -0.07 8.06
C ILE A 226 2.88 1.10 7.74
N ASP A 227 2.94 2.04 8.67
CA ASP A 227 3.63 3.31 8.46
C ASP A 227 5.14 3.09 8.42
N TYR A 228 5.75 3.37 7.27
CA TYR A 228 7.21 3.31 7.10
C TYR A 228 7.69 4.41 6.15
N ASP A 229 8.86 4.95 6.46
CA ASP A 229 9.80 5.49 5.47
C ASP A 229 10.86 4.44 5.13
N PHE A 230 11.30 4.44 3.88
CA PHE A 230 12.36 3.57 3.39
C PHE A 230 12.15 2.06 3.63
N ARG A 231 10.91 1.57 3.56
CA ARG A 231 10.58 0.13 3.65
C ARG A 231 11.20 -0.62 2.48
N ASP A 232 11.96 -1.67 2.75
CA ASP A 232 12.64 -2.43 1.69
C ASP A 232 11.64 -3.32 0.92
N LEU A 233 11.60 -3.18 -0.41
CA LEU A 233 10.68 -3.93 -1.27
C LEU A 233 10.91 -5.43 -1.21
N ASP A 234 12.17 -5.88 -1.10
CA ASP A 234 12.48 -7.31 -1.10
C ASP A 234 12.10 -7.93 0.24
N ASP A 235 12.35 -7.24 1.36
CA ASP A 235 11.87 -7.68 2.68
C ASP A 235 10.34 -7.74 2.75
N GLU A 236 9.65 -6.76 2.18
CA GLU A 236 8.18 -6.74 2.14
C GLU A 236 7.61 -7.97 1.42
N VAL A 237 8.17 -8.35 0.27
CA VAL A 237 7.62 -9.46 -0.55
C VAL A 237 8.17 -10.84 -0.17
N THR A 238 9.32 -10.92 0.53
CA THR A 238 9.94 -12.20 0.90
C THR A 238 9.76 -12.55 2.38
N THR A 239 9.73 -11.56 3.27
CA THR A 239 9.63 -11.76 4.73
C THR A 239 8.25 -11.37 5.25
N GLU A 240 7.79 -10.15 4.97
CA GLU A 240 6.53 -9.63 5.56
C GLU A 240 5.29 -10.24 4.90
N HIS A 241 5.31 -10.36 3.57
CA HIS A 241 4.25 -10.97 2.77
C HIS A 241 4.82 -12.03 1.81
N PRO A 242 5.25 -13.21 2.32
CA PRO A 242 6.01 -14.19 1.52
C PRO A 242 5.34 -14.64 0.22
N GLY A 243 5.96 -14.27 -0.89
CA GLY A 243 5.49 -14.55 -2.24
C GLY A 243 4.31 -13.68 -2.65
N ALA A 244 4.20 -12.47 -2.11
CA ALA A 244 3.41 -11.41 -2.70
C ALA A 244 3.76 -11.21 -4.19
N LYS A 245 2.80 -10.68 -4.94
CA LYS A 245 3.03 -10.20 -6.30
C LYS A 245 2.93 -8.69 -6.33
N TYR A 246 3.62 -8.06 -7.26
CA TYR A 246 3.48 -6.63 -7.47
C TYR A 246 3.69 -6.24 -8.93
N VAL A 247 3.19 -5.05 -9.25
CA VAL A 247 3.57 -4.30 -10.45
C VAL A 247 3.97 -2.89 -10.05
N VAL A 248 4.74 -2.23 -10.89
CA VAL A 248 5.17 -0.85 -10.70
C VAL A 248 4.61 0.01 -11.83
N PHE A 249 3.88 1.07 -11.50
CA PHE A 249 3.60 2.14 -12.45
C PHE A 249 4.80 3.08 -12.49
N HIS A 250 5.54 2.97 -13.58
CA HIS A 250 6.63 3.86 -13.89
C HIS A 250 6.13 5.19 -14.45
N LEU A 251 6.47 6.29 -13.79
CA LEU A 251 6.07 7.64 -14.19
C LEU A 251 7.10 8.19 -15.19
N THR A 252 6.75 8.16 -16.47
CA THR A 252 7.65 8.59 -17.57
C THR A 252 7.82 10.10 -17.69
N ARG A 253 7.13 10.87 -16.86
CA ARG A 253 7.16 12.34 -16.82
C ARG A 253 6.89 12.88 -15.43
N ASP A 254 7.21 14.15 -15.24
CA ASP A 254 7.10 14.82 -13.94
C ASP A 254 5.66 15.16 -13.54
N THR A 255 4.78 15.46 -14.50
CA THR A 255 3.37 15.82 -14.27
C THR A 255 2.45 15.03 -15.18
N ASN A 256 1.17 14.90 -14.79
CA ASN A 256 0.14 14.33 -15.66
C ASN A 256 -0.46 15.36 -16.63
#